data_AF-A0A5M3XM03-F1
#
_entry.id   AF-A0A5M3XM03-F1
#
_cell.length_a   1.000
_cell.length_b   1.000
_cell.length_c   1.000
_cell.angle_alpha   90.00
_cell.angle_beta   90.00
_cell.angle_gamma   90.00
#
_symmetry.space_group_name_H-M   'P 1'
#
loop_
_entity.id
_entity.type
_entity.pdbx_description
1 polymer ?
#
loop_
_entity_poly.entity_id
_entity_poly.type
_entity_poly.pdbx_seq_one_letter_code
_entity_poly.pdbx_strand_id
1 'polypeptide(L)'
;MKTPQLLAVAAISMVATSCTQSVASPNPEAAGYQCAYNKNAPVALVIGARANSPAPQLPEKAQELVSAAADNGQLVTIVRIDGNPRVVFKKQLKHIAQNDEGRKDESNRFLGDIRSVLLPGGTPPSPWEPVGAVQPEADVLSAFRLGVRAVPAKGTVIVVDSGVQTVEPLDFRGDGMLTIEPADLVDYVKQLKLLPDARGRQVLFSGLGDTALPQAKLEAYRSNIVALWRGIAKAGGACVDVDSQATTLDARAGVPSVSVVNPPPLPPPPTQPPTCSTVDLADSNNVGFLPDQDVFRNPRGARATLKELAAALLSDPRQHLRLTGTSANFGTEAGRIQLSYARAKAVENALVDMGVPRERISSTGVGTHFPDFQEDHGPNGEMLSAAAEQNRKVIAELVCEP
;
A
#
# COMPACT_ATOMS: atom_id res chain seq x y z
N MET A 1 15.27 -12.70 83.70
CA MET A 1 15.91 -11.56 83.02
C MET A 1 16.32 -12.01 81.61
N LYS A 2 15.81 -11.28 80.60
CA LYS A 2 16.24 -11.23 79.19
C LYS A 2 16.15 -12.52 78.35
N THR A 3 14.93 -12.74 77.86
CA THR A 3 14.49 -13.17 76.50
C THR A 3 15.45 -13.92 75.56
N PRO A 4 15.07 -15.13 75.11
CA PRO A 4 15.51 -15.70 73.85
C PRO A 4 14.42 -15.63 72.76
N GLN A 5 14.89 -15.44 71.52
CA GLN A 5 14.13 -15.34 70.27
C GLN A 5 13.34 -16.63 69.97
N LEU A 6 12.04 -16.49 69.64
CA LEU A 6 11.25 -17.54 69.00
C LEU A 6 11.42 -17.44 67.48
N LEU A 7 11.91 -18.52 66.87
CA LEU A 7 11.72 -18.83 65.45
C LEU A 7 10.23 -19.13 65.20
N ALA A 8 9.59 -18.34 64.35
CA ALA A 8 8.26 -18.65 63.81
C ALA A 8 8.40 -19.03 62.33
N VAL A 9 8.08 -20.30 62.05
CA VAL A 9 7.88 -20.85 60.72
C VAL A 9 6.61 -20.27 60.13
N ALA A 10 6.71 -19.52 59.03
CA ALA A 10 5.54 -19.02 58.29
C ALA A 10 5.31 -19.88 57.05
N ALA A 11 4.16 -20.55 57.03
CA ALA A 11 3.63 -21.29 55.90
C ALA A 11 3.27 -20.34 54.75
N ILE A 12 3.75 -20.66 53.55
CA ILE A 12 3.41 -19.95 52.30
C ILE A 12 2.14 -20.58 51.73
N SER A 13 1.01 -19.89 51.89
CA SER A 13 -0.24 -20.22 51.19
C SER A 13 -0.17 -19.69 49.75
N MET A 14 -0.32 -20.60 48.78
CA MET A 14 -0.48 -20.27 47.35
C MET A 14 -1.83 -19.60 47.12
N VAL A 15 -1.83 -18.38 46.56
CA VAL A 15 -2.99 -17.79 45.91
C VAL A 15 -2.66 -17.69 44.43
N ALA A 16 -3.33 -18.52 43.61
CA ALA A 16 -3.24 -18.48 42.17
C ALA A 16 -4.09 -17.33 41.63
N THR A 17 -3.47 -16.18 41.37
CA THR A 17 -4.05 -15.12 40.54
C THR A 17 -3.66 -15.37 39.08
N SER A 18 -4.62 -15.88 38.30
CA SER A 18 -4.48 -15.97 36.85
C SER A 18 -4.58 -14.57 36.24
N CYS A 19 -3.46 -13.88 36.08
CA CYS A 19 -3.39 -12.75 35.17
C CYS A 19 -3.42 -13.28 33.74
N THR A 20 -4.59 -13.20 33.10
CA THR A 20 -4.72 -13.26 31.65
C THR A 20 -3.84 -12.17 31.04
N GLN A 21 -2.66 -12.55 30.57
CA GLN A 21 -1.86 -11.68 29.71
C GLN A 21 -2.64 -11.50 28.41
N SER A 22 -3.24 -10.32 28.26
CA SER A 22 -3.64 -9.83 26.96
C SER A 22 -2.37 -9.81 26.12
N VAL A 23 -2.29 -10.73 25.16
CA VAL A 23 -1.25 -10.69 24.12
C VAL A 23 -1.58 -9.46 23.30
N ALA A 24 -0.97 -8.34 23.68
CA ALA A 24 -0.94 -7.15 22.86
C ALA A 24 -0.37 -7.58 21.50
N SER A 25 -1.19 -7.50 20.45
CA SER A 25 -0.72 -7.59 19.08
C SER A 25 0.51 -6.69 18.92
N PRO A 26 1.62 -7.18 18.34
CA PRO A 26 2.79 -6.34 18.16
C PRO A 26 2.39 -5.15 17.28
N ASN A 27 2.51 -3.96 17.86
CA ASN A 27 2.45 -2.71 17.15
C ASN A 27 3.62 -2.71 16.14
N PRO A 28 3.42 -2.60 14.81
CA PRO A 28 4.52 -2.71 13.84
C PRO A 28 5.47 -1.48 13.83
N GLU A 29 5.28 -0.49 14.70
CA GLU A 29 5.94 0.82 14.60
C GLU A 29 7.23 0.98 15.42
N ALA A 30 7.81 -0.11 15.93
CA ALA A 30 9.14 -0.07 16.55
C ALA A 30 10.05 -1.16 15.97
N ALA A 31 10.48 -1.00 14.73
CA ALA A 31 11.53 -1.82 14.14
C ALA A 31 12.40 -0.95 13.23
N GLY A 32 13.66 -0.72 13.65
CA GLY A 32 14.65 0.00 12.84
C GLY A 32 14.92 -0.69 11.49
N TYR A 33 15.85 -0.12 10.71
CA TYR A 33 16.24 -0.67 9.40
C TYR A 33 16.65 -2.15 9.51
N GLN A 34 15.98 -3.02 8.75
CA GLN A 34 16.17 -4.48 8.76
C GLN A 34 17.19 -4.94 7.74
N CYS A 35 17.44 -4.16 6.69
CA CYS A 35 18.39 -4.53 5.66
C CYS A 35 19.84 -4.39 6.13
N ALA A 36 20.65 -5.39 5.80
CA ALA A 36 22.10 -5.32 5.97
C ALA A 36 22.71 -4.49 4.83
N TYR A 37 22.90 -3.19 5.08
CA TYR A 37 23.50 -2.28 4.11
C TYR A 37 25.02 -2.47 4.02
N ASN A 38 25.54 -2.61 2.79
CA ASN A 38 26.97 -2.63 2.55
C ASN A 38 27.51 -1.20 2.40
N LYS A 39 28.25 -0.73 3.40
CA LYS A 39 28.91 0.58 3.41
C LYS A 39 30.03 0.73 2.37
N ASN A 40 30.51 -0.40 1.82
CA ASN A 40 31.51 -0.47 0.76
C ASN A 40 30.88 -1.02 -0.54
N ALA A 41 29.79 -0.40 -0.97
CA ALA A 41 29.16 -0.67 -2.26
C ALA A 41 28.62 0.62 -2.90
N PRO A 42 28.35 0.61 -4.22
CA PRO A 42 27.72 1.74 -4.90
C PRO A 42 26.35 2.09 -4.35
N VAL A 43 26.04 3.39 -4.38
CA VAL A 43 24.76 3.96 -3.93
C VAL A 43 24.10 4.72 -5.08
N ALA A 44 22.81 4.49 -5.29
CA ALA A 44 21.97 5.32 -6.16
C ALA A 44 20.94 6.08 -5.31
N LEU A 45 20.96 7.40 -5.39
CA LEU A 45 19.94 8.30 -4.88
C LEU A 45 18.91 8.54 -5.99
N VAL A 46 17.63 8.29 -5.73
CA VAL A 46 16.53 8.49 -6.67
C VAL A 46 15.60 9.51 -6.04
N ILE A 47 15.63 10.75 -6.53
CA ILE A 47 15.16 11.92 -5.78
C ILE A 47 14.05 12.67 -6.52
N GLY A 48 12.93 12.86 -5.82
CA GLY A 48 11.78 13.63 -6.28
C GLY A 48 11.81 15.07 -5.79
N ALA A 49 12.55 15.94 -6.49
CA ALA A 49 12.55 17.38 -6.24
C ALA A 49 11.58 18.11 -7.19
N ARG A 50 10.27 17.88 -7.03
CA ARG A 50 9.22 18.32 -7.96
C ARG A 50 8.03 18.99 -7.25
N ALA A 51 7.10 19.55 -8.01
CA ALA A 51 5.81 20.02 -7.49
C ALA A 51 5.01 18.88 -6.85
N ASN A 52 4.05 19.20 -5.99
CA ASN A 52 3.13 18.26 -5.33
C ASN A 52 3.77 17.30 -4.29
N SER A 53 5.09 17.31 -4.15
CA SER A 53 5.83 16.53 -3.15
C SER A 53 6.68 17.47 -2.28
N PRO A 54 6.87 17.17 -0.99
CA PRO A 54 7.74 17.95 -0.13
C PRO A 54 9.16 18.05 -0.71
N ALA A 55 9.85 19.16 -0.48
CA ALA A 55 11.26 19.26 -0.82
C ALA A 55 12.04 18.09 -0.17
N PRO A 56 12.88 17.36 -0.93
CA PRO A 56 13.46 16.12 -0.46
C PRO A 56 14.44 16.35 0.68
N GLN A 57 14.30 15.55 1.74
CA GLN A 57 15.28 15.45 2.82
C GLN A 57 15.86 14.05 2.85
N LEU A 58 17.18 13.94 2.89
CA LEU A 58 17.82 12.63 3.06
C LEU A 58 17.72 12.21 4.53
N PRO A 59 17.14 11.04 4.86
CA PRO A 59 17.17 10.53 6.22
C PRO A 59 18.61 10.30 6.68
N GLU A 60 18.87 10.32 7.99
CA GLU A 60 20.22 10.15 8.55
C GLU A 60 20.92 8.90 8.01
N LYS A 61 20.16 7.80 7.85
CA LYS A 61 20.68 6.56 7.27
C LYS A 61 21.15 6.73 5.82
N ALA A 62 20.43 7.50 5.02
CA ALA A 62 20.83 7.79 3.65
C ALA A 62 22.12 8.64 3.62
N GLN A 63 22.23 9.63 4.51
CA GLN A 63 23.44 10.46 4.62
C GLN A 63 24.65 9.60 5.02
N GLU A 64 24.49 8.71 6.01
CA GLU A 64 25.52 7.75 6.44
C GLU A 64 25.99 6.87 5.26
N LEU A 65 25.06 6.31 4.49
CA LEU A 65 25.36 5.40 3.39
C LEU A 65 26.04 6.11 2.22
N VAL A 66 25.61 7.33 1.89
CA VAL A 66 26.24 8.14 0.84
C VAL A 66 27.65 8.56 1.26
N SER A 67 27.86 9.00 2.50
CA SER A 67 29.18 9.33 3.01
C SER A 67 30.10 8.11 2.99
N ALA A 68 29.63 6.98 3.50
CA ALA A 68 30.43 5.76 3.53
C ALA A 68 30.78 5.27 2.11
N ALA A 69 29.85 5.34 1.16
CA ALA A 69 30.13 5.01 -0.23
C ALA A 69 31.20 5.95 -0.82
N ALA A 70 31.11 7.25 -0.57
CA ALA A 70 32.11 8.22 -1.02
C ALA A 70 33.50 7.92 -0.43
N ASP A 71 33.59 7.76 0.89
CA ASP A 71 34.84 7.50 1.61
C ASP A 71 35.50 6.18 1.22
N ASN A 72 34.71 5.17 0.84
CA ASN A 72 35.20 3.90 0.34
C ASN A 72 35.45 3.90 -1.18
N GLY A 73 35.44 5.08 -1.82
CA GLY A 73 35.68 5.24 -3.25
C GLY A 73 34.67 4.51 -4.12
N GLN A 74 33.44 4.34 -3.66
CA GLN A 74 32.36 3.70 -4.40
C GLN A 74 31.64 4.73 -5.30
N LEU A 75 30.95 4.21 -6.31
CA LEU A 75 30.19 5.03 -7.23
C LEU A 75 28.92 5.56 -6.54
N VAL A 76 28.71 6.88 -6.62
CA VAL A 76 27.44 7.53 -6.25
C VAL A 76 26.74 8.03 -7.50
N THR A 77 25.49 7.64 -7.67
CA THR A 77 24.63 8.07 -8.78
C THR A 77 23.41 8.79 -8.24
N ILE A 78 22.98 9.88 -8.89
CA ILE A 78 21.71 10.57 -8.59
C ILE A 78 20.82 10.51 -9.82
N VAL A 79 19.60 10.01 -9.62
CA VAL A 79 18.51 9.95 -10.60
C VAL A 79 17.47 10.98 -10.20
N ARG A 80 17.09 11.84 -11.14
CA ARG A 80 15.97 12.77 -10.99
C ARG A 80 14.66 12.07 -11.27
N ILE A 81 13.67 12.27 -10.41
CA ILE A 81 12.29 11.83 -10.62
C ILE A 81 11.47 13.01 -11.14
N ASP A 82 11.06 12.91 -12.39
CA ASP A 82 10.10 13.78 -13.09
C ASP A 82 9.39 12.94 -14.16
N GLY A 83 8.67 13.54 -15.12
CA GLY A 83 7.97 12.79 -16.16
C GLY A 83 8.89 12.09 -17.19
N ASN A 84 10.20 12.36 -17.17
CA ASN A 84 11.19 11.61 -17.96
C ASN A 84 12.50 11.43 -17.17
N PRO A 85 12.52 10.48 -16.22
CA PRO A 85 13.62 10.31 -15.28
C PRO A 85 14.97 10.10 -15.96
N ARG A 86 16.02 10.73 -15.41
CA ARG A 86 17.40 10.60 -15.91
C ARG A 86 18.44 10.62 -14.79
N VAL A 87 19.60 10.04 -15.09
CA VAL A 87 20.80 10.20 -14.25
C VAL A 87 21.34 11.61 -14.45
N VAL A 88 21.41 12.39 -13.38
CA VAL A 88 21.87 13.80 -13.37
C VAL A 88 23.25 13.97 -12.73
N PHE A 89 23.69 12.97 -11.96
CA PHE A 89 25.01 12.92 -11.35
C PHE A 89 25.51 11.49 -11.33
N LYS A 90 26.79 11.29 -11.65
CA LYS A 90 27.44 9.98 -11.58
C LYS A 90 28.93 10.14 -11.34
N LYS A 91 29.38 10.01 -10.09
CA LYS A 91 30.78 10.24 -9.74
C LYS A 91 31.27 9.19 -8.75
N GLN A 92 32.53 8.79 -8.91
CA GLN A 92 33.25 7.94 -7.98
C GLN A 92 34.39 8.77 -7.40
N LEU A 93 34.50 8.81 -6.08
CA LEU A 93 35.63 9.45 -5.44
C LEU A 93 36.88 8.59 -5.63
N LYS A 94 37.98 9.20 -6.07
CA LYS A 94 39.30 8.59 -6.10
C LYS A 94 40.18 9.37 -5.15
N HIS A 95 40.67 8.70 -4.11
CA HIS A 95 41.64 9.31 -3.21
C HIS A 95 43.00 9.44 -3.90
N ILE A 96 43.50 10.66 -4.02
CA ILE A 96 44.81 10.97 -4.59
C ILE A 96 45.75 11.41 -3.47
N ALA A 97 45.21 12.14 -2.49
CA ALA A 97 45.91 12.51 -1.27
C ALA A 97 46.47 11.29 -0.52
N GLN A 98 47.72 11.41 -0.08
CA GLN A 98 48.44 10.37 0.65
C GLN A 98 48.34 10.51 2.18
N ASN A 99 47.72 11.59 2.67
CA ASN A 99 47.53 11.88 4.09
C ASN A 99 46.03 11.98 4.45
N ASP A 100 45.73 11.87 5.74
CA ASP A 100 44.34 11.82 6.22
C ASP A 100 43.58 13.12 6.00
N GLU A 101 44.25 14.26 6.17
CA GLU A 101 43.65 15.59 5.98
C GLU A 101 43.24 15.82 4.52
N GLY A 102 44.13 15.50 3.57
CA GLY A 102 43.83 15.62 2.15
C GLY A 102 42.73 14.67 1.70
N ARG A 103 42.68 13.43 2.23
CA ARG A 103 41.57 12.50 1.95
C ARG A 103 40.24 13.02 2.47
N LYS A 104 40.24 13.64 3.66
CA LYS A 104 39.05 14.27 4.23
C LYS A 104 38.58 15.46 3.40
N ASP A 105 39.50 16.28 2.91
CA ASP A 105 39.20 17.39 2.00
C ASP A 105 38.60 16.90 0.68
N GLU A 106 39.13 15.82 0.12
CA GLU A 106 38.57 15.17 -1.07
C GLU A 106 37.14 14.67 -0.83
N SER A 107 36.88 13.99 0.29
CA SER A 107 35.53 13.57 0.68
C SER A 107 34.58 14.76 0.87
N ASN A 108 35.02 15.81 1.55
CA ASN A 108 34.23 17.02 1.76
C ASN A 108 33.85 17.71 0.44
N ARG A 109 34.81 17.82 -0.50
CA ARG A 109 34.53 18.36 -1.85
C ARG A 109 33.53 17.49 -2.60
N PHE A 110 33.68 16.16 -2.53
CA PHE A 110 32.76 15.23 -3.17
C PHE A 110 31.33 15.33 -2.61
N LEU A 111 31.18 15.41 -1.29
CA LEU A 111 29.89 15.63 -0.65
C LEU A 111 29.32 17.03 -0.96
N GLY A 112 30.19 18.03 -1.13
CA GLY A 112 29.85 19.36 -1.63
C GLY A 112 29.23 19.33 -3.03
N ASP A 113 29.84 18.57 -3.95
CA ASP A 113 29.28 18.36 -5.30
C ASP A 113 27.89 17.72 -5.22
N ILE A 114 27.72 16.66 -4.42
CA ILE A 114 26.41 16.01 -4.21
C ILE A 114 25.39 17.03 -3.66
N ARG A 115 25.77 17.80 -2.65
CA ARG A 115 24.89 18.83 -2.07
C ARG A 115 24.48 19.88 -3.11
N SER A 116 25.40 20.29 -3.99
CA SER A 116 25.10 21.24 -5.06
C SER A 116 24.09 20.71 -6.09
N VAL A 117 24.04 19.38 -6.30
CA VAL A 117 23.01 18.74 -7.13
C VAL A 117 21.65 18.74 -6.44
N LEU A 118 21.62 18.51 -5.13
CA LEU A 118 20.38 18.36 -4.36
C LEU A 118 19.69 19.70 -4.07
N LEU A 119 20.46 20.77 -3.81
CA LEU A 119 19.93 22.05 -3.34
C LEU A 119 19.05 22.78 -4.40
N PRO A 120 18.00 23.50 -3.96
CA PRO A 120 17.33 24.51 -4.76
C PRO A 120 18.32 25.56 -5.29
N GLY A 121 18.32 25.80 -6.60
CA GLY A 121 19.22 26.77 -7.24
C GLY A 121 20.71 26.39 -7.23
N GLY A 122 21.07 25.16 -6.85
CA GLY A 122 22.45 24.70 -6.86
C GLY A 122 23.05 24.67 -8.27
N THR A 123 24.35 24.96 -8.37
CA THR A 123 25.12 24.96 -9.62
C THR A 123 26.18 23.86 -9.57
N PRO A 124 25.80 22.59 -9.82
CA PRO A 124 26.76 21.50 -9.81
C PRO A 124 27.78 21.65 -10.94
N PRO A 125 29.01 21.15 -10.75
CA PRO A 125 30.04 21.23 -11.78
C PRO A 125 29.64 20.42 -13.02
N SER A 126 29.96 20.93 -14.20
CA SER A 126 29.76 20.23 -15.47
C SER A 126 30.42 18.83 -15.44
N PRO A 127 29.79 17.78 -15.99
CA PRO A 127 28.56 17.77 -16.80
C PRO A 127 27.27 17.50 -16.00
N TRP A 128 27.29 17.68 -14.68
CA TRP A 128 26.15 17.30 -13.83
C TRP A 128 25.05 18.35 -13.84
N GLU A 129 23.83 17.90 -13.61
CA GLU A 129 22.62 18.74 -13.60
C GLU A 129 22.02 18.83 -12.19
N PRO A 130 21.32 19.92 -11.85
CA PRO A 130 20.50 19.96 -10.65
C PRO A 130 19.42 18.87 -10.65
N VAL A 131 19.06 18.39 -9.46
CA VAL A 131 18.06 17.31 -9.31
C VAL A 131 16.62 17.80 -9.40
N GLY A 132 16.38 19.11 -9.41
CA GLY A 132 15.04 19.68 -9.56
C GLY A 132 14.38 19.23 -10.86
N ALA A 133 13.10 18.87 -10.80
CA ALA A 133 12.34 18.44 -11.98
C ALA A 133 12.44 19.46 -13.13
N VAL A 134 12.62 18.94 -14.34
CA VAL A 134 12.64 19.74 -15.59
C VAL A 134 11.56 19.30 -16.57
N GLN A 135 10.87 18.21 -16.27
CA GLN A 135 9.69 17.74 -17.00
C GLN A 135 8.47 17.80 -16.08
N PRO A 136 7.26 18.03 -16.63
CA PRO A 136 6.03 17.87 -15.88
C PRO A 136 5.83 16.40 -15.49
N GLU A 137 4.91 16.15 -14.56
CA GLU A 137 4.53 14.81 -14.09
C GLU A 137 5.63 14.02 -13.34
N ALA A 138 5.27 12.84 -12.86
CA ALA A 138 6.09 12.01 -11.99
C ALA A 138 6.11 10.54 -12.45
N ASP A 139 7.26 10.08 -12.98
CA ASP A 139 7.50 8.67 -13.29
C ASP A 139 8.45 8.04 -12.26
N VAL A 140 7.89 7.70 -11.10
CA VAL A 140 8.61 7.09 -9.98
C VAL A 140 9.13 5.69 -10.33
N LEU A 141 8.36 4.90 -11.08
CA LEU A 141 8.67 3.54 -11.48
C LEU A 141 9.90 3.49 -12.38
N SER A 142 9.94 4.29 -13.45
CA SER A 142 11.11 4.33 -14.33
C SER A 142 12.33 4.87 -13.61
N ALA A 143 12.18 5.90 -12.77
CA ALA A 143 13.28 6.43 -11.98
C ALA A 143 13.84 5.38 -11.02
N PHE A 144 12.98 4.64 -10.31
CA PHE A 144 13.38 3.57 -9.41
C PHE A 144 14.13 2.47 -10.17
N ARG A 145 13.64 2.08 -11.34
CA ARG A 145 14.33 1.10 -12.22
C ARG A 145 15.70 1.62 -12.69
N LEU A 146 15.84 2.90 -13.00
CA LEU A 146 17.13 3.52 -13.32
C LEU A 146 18.09 3.46 -12.12
N GLY A 147 17.60 3.74 -10.91
CA GLY A 147 18.39 3.62 -9.68
C GLY A 147 18.87 2.20 -9.43
N VAL A 148 17.99 1.19 -9.60
CA VAL A 148 18.34 -0.23 -9.48
C VAL A 148 19.40 -0.65 -10.50
N ARG A 149 19.32 -0.16 -11.75
CA ARG A 149 20.31 -0.43 -12.80
C ARG A 149 21.65 0.27 -12.54
N ALA A 150 21.66 1.36 -11.79
CA ALA A 150 22.86 2.12 -11.48
C ALA A 150 23.77 1.44 -10.45
N VAL A 151 23.27 0.40 -9.76
CA VAL A 151 24.03 -0.31 -8.72
C VAL A 151 24.15 -1.82 -9.00
N PRO A 152 25.30 -2.44 -8.68
CA PRO A 152 25.46 -3.89 -8.76
C PRO A 152 24.69 -4.58 -7.61
N ALA A 153 24.71 -5.92 -7.58
CA ALA A 153 24.28 -6.67 -6.39
C ALA A 153 25.06 -6.19 -5.16
N LYS A 154 24.41 -6.19 -3.98
CA LYS A 154 24.87 -5.59 -2.71
C LYS A 154 24.98 -4.06 -2.72
N GLY A 155 24.67 -3.39 -3.82
CA GLY A 155 24.52 -1.94 -3.87
C GLY A 155 23.20 -1.50 -3.26
N THR A 156 23.15 -0.22 -2.87
CA THR A 156 21.98 0.37 -2.22
C THR A 156 21.28 1.36 -3.15
N VAL A 157 19.95 1.27 -3.22
CA VAL A 157 19.09 2.25 -3.86
C VAL A 157 18.30 2.98 -2.79
N ILE A 158 18.37 4.30 -2.78
CA ILE A 158 17.66 5.14 -1.82
C ILE A 158 16.70 6.00 -2.63
N VAL A 159 15.40 5.81 -2.41
CA VAL A 159 14.34 6.56 -3.09
C VAL A 159 13.77 7.57 -2.10
N VAL A 160 13.91 8.86 -2.40
CA VAL A 160 13.36 9.96 -1.60
C VAL A 160 12.31 10.67 -2.43
N ASP A 161 11.06 10.30 -2.21
CA ASP A 161 9.92 10.65 -3.05
C ASP A 161 8.59 10.40 -2.31
N SER A 162 7.54 11.14 -2.68
CA SER A 162 6.16 10.85 -2.24
C SER A 162 5.62 9.49 -2.73
N GLY A 163 6.21 8.91 -3.78
CA GLY A 163 5.72 7.71 -4.42
C GLY A 163 4.42 7.90 -5.21
N VAL A 164 3.93 9.13 -5.33
CA VAL A 164 2.73 9.45 -6.11
C VAL A 164 3.13 9.53 -7.58
N GLN A 165 2.82 8.48 -8.33
CA GLN A 165 3.09 8.37 -9.76
C GLN A 165 1.93 8.95 -10.57
N THR A 166 2.25 9.75 -11.59
CA THR A 166 1.26 10.35 -12.50
C THR A 166 1.53 10.03 -13.98
N VAL A 167 2.54 9.20 -14.24
CA VAL A 167 2.87 8.69 -15.57
C VAL A 167 2.50 7.21 -15.66
N GLU A 168 1.91 6.82 -16.77
CA GLU A 168 1.61 5.43 -17.12
C GLU A 168 2.84 4.51 -16.98
N PRO A 169 2.67 3.24 -16.61
CA PRO A 169 1.40 2.51 -16.49
C PRO A 169 0.76 2.54 -15.10
N LEU A 170 1.37 3.26 -14.14
CA LEU A 170 0.89 3.32 -12.75
C LEU A 170 0.36 4.71 -12.42
N ASP A 171 -0.43 5.31 -13.32
CA ASP A 171 -0.97 6.64 -13.10
C ASP A 171 -2.00 6.63 -11.95
N PHE A 172 -1.63 7.19 -10.79
CA PHE A 172 -2.48 7.19 -9.60
C PHE A 172 -3.70 8.10 -9.72
N ARG A 173 -3.79 8.91 -10.79
CA ARG A 173 -5.01 9.68 -11.11
C ARG A 173 -6.15 8.78 -11.57
N GLY A 174 -5.85 7.56 -12.03
CA GLY A 174 -6.86 6.58 -12.44
C GLY A 174 -7.68 6.05 -11.27
N ASP A 175 -8.93 5.67 -11.56
CA ASP A 175 -9.86 5.18 -10.56
C ASP A 175 -9.31 3.96 -9.81
N GLY A 176 -9.44 3.99 -8.48
CA GLY A 176 -9.05 2.89 -7.60
C GLY A 176 -7.54 2.71 -7.39
N MET A 177 -6.67 3.49 -8.04
CA MET A 177 -5.21 3.30 -7.95
C MET A 177 -4.63 3.58 -6.55
N LEU A 178 -5.26 4.46 -5.78
CA LEU A 178 -4.87 4.70 -4.38
C LEU A 178 -5.35 3.61 -3.41
N THR A 179 -6.32 2.79 -3.82
CA THR A 179 -6.97 1.75 -3.00
C THR A 179 -6.72 0.33 -3.51
N ILE A 180 -6.04 0.18 -4.64
CA ILE A 180 -5.71 -1.13 -5.22
C ILE A 180 -4.93 -1.98 -4.23
N GLU A 181 -5.27 -3.28 -4.17
CA GLU A 181 -4.55 -4.23 -3.33
C GLU A 181 -3.10 -4.33 -3.83
N PRO A 182 -2.08 -4.24 -2.94
CA PRO A 182 -0.69 -4.25 -3.35
C PRO A 182 -0.26 -5.48 -4.16
N ALA A 183 -0.85 -6.65 -3.89
CA ALA A 183 -0.58 -7.86 -4.65
C ALA A 183 -1.00 -7.72 -6.13
N ASP A 184 -2.17 -7.13 -6.39
CA ASP A 184 -2.71 -6.98 -7.75
C ASP A 184 -1.87 -6.01 -8.57
N LEU A 185 -1.46 -4.87 -7.98
CA LEU A 185 -0.55 -3.93 -8.65
C LEU A 185 0.80 -4.58 -8.96
N VAL A 186 1.34 -5.36 -8.03
CA VAL A 186 2.61 -6.08 -8.23
C VAL A 186 2.50 -7.09 -9.38
N ASP A 187 1.42 -7.85 -9.44
CA ASP A 187 1.16 -8.80 -10.53
C ASP A 187 0.99 -8.09 -11.87
N TYR A 188 0.31 -6.94 -11.90
CA TYR A 188 0.20 -6.09 -13.09
C TYR A 188 1.58 -5.61 -13.58
N VAL A 189 2.42 -5.06 -12.69
CA VAL A 189 3.79 -4.61 -13.01
C VAL A 189 4.65 -5.79 -13.50
N LYS A 190 4.45 -6.98 -12.94
CA LYS A 190 5.11 -8.22 -13.36
C LYS A 190 4.69 -8.67 -14.75
N GLN A 191 3.39 -8.64 -15.06
CA GLN A 191 2.86 -8.98 -16.39
C GLN A 191 3.39 -8.04 -17.48
N LEU A 192 3.51 -6.74 -17.15
CA LEU A 192 4.14 -5.76 -18.04
C LEU A 192 5.66 -5.90 -18.16
N LYS A 193 6.29 -6.81 -17.40
CA LYS A 193 7.75 -7.00 -17.32
C LYS A 193 8.48 -5.73 -16.89
N LEU A 194 7.86 -4.95 -15.99
CA LEU A 194 8.39 -3.69 -15.49
C LEU A 194 8.96 -3.79 -14.07
N LEU A 195 8.88 -4.96 -13.42
CA LEU A 195 9.54 -5.16 -12.12
C LEU A 195 11.03 -4.79 -12.22
N PRO A 196 11.56 -4.03 -11.26
CA PRO A 196 12.99 -3.76 -11.19
C PRO A 196 13.74 -5.07 -10.88
N ASP A 197 14.83 -5.36 -11.60
CA ASP A 197 15.71 -6.48 -11.24
C ASP A 197 16.60 -6.07 -10.06
N ALA A 198 16.01 -6.11 -8.86
CA ALA A 198 16.61 -5.66 -7.62
C ALA A 198 17.22 -6.80 -6.79
N ARG A 199 17.40 -7.99 -7.39
CA ARG A 199 17.93 -9.18 -6.71
C ARG A 199 19.24 -8.89 -6.00
N GLY A 200 19.28 -9.18 -4.70
CA GLY A 200 20.46 -9.02 -3.86
C GLY A 200 20.88 -7.57 -3.58
N ARG A 201 20.00 -6.59 -3.83
CA ARG A 201 20.22 -5.16 -3.52
C ARG A 201 19.40 -4.74 -2.31
N GLN A 202 19.83 -3.66 -1.65
CA GLN A 202 19.09 -3.01 -0.58
C GLN A 202 18.35 -1.79 -1.13
N VAL A 203 17.10 -1.60 -0.70
CA VAL A 203 16.27 -0.45 -1.05
C VAL A 203 15.80 0.24 0.22
N LEU A 204 16.05 1.54 0.31
CA LEU A 204 15.51 2.41 1.35
C LEU A 204 14.55 3.41 0.70
N PHE A 205 13.27 3.34 1.04
CA PHE A 205 12.30 4.37 0.68
C PHE A 205 12.18 5.42 1.78
N SER A 206 11.98 6.68 1.42
CA SER A 206 11.73 7.79 2.34
C SER A 206 10.73 8.75 1.73
N GLY A 207 9.78 9.24 2.55
CA GLY A 207 8.78 10.22 2.13
C GLY A 207 7.53 9.64 1.44
N LEU A 208 7.39 8.31 1.35
CA LEU A 208 6.24 7.70 0.68
C LEU A 208 4.90 8.11 1.31
N GLY A 209 4.01 8.64 0.47
CA GLY A 209 2.69 9.17 0.81
C GLY A 209 2.70 10.62 1.32
N ASP A 210 3.87 11.21 1.55
CA ASP A 210 3.97 12.60 2.00
C ASP A 210 3.80 13.55 0.81
N THR A 211 2.87 14.50 0.90
CA THR A 211 2.54 15.43 -0.18
C THR A 211 2.70 16.87 0.26
N ALA A 212 2.83 17.77 -0.73
CA ALA A 212 2.84 19.21 -0.52
C ALA A 212 1.88 19.87 -1.50
N LEU A 213 1.40 21.08 -1.17
CA LEU A 213 0.47 21.80 -2.03
C LEU A 213 1.04 22.01 -3.45
N PRO A 214 0.19 21.98 -4.49
CA PRO A 214 -1.27 21.89 -4.48
C PRO A 214 -1.86 20.50 -4.24
N GLN A 215 -1.05 19.45 -4.12
CA GLN A 215 -1.55 18.11 -3.81
C GLN A 215 -2.07 18.05 -2.38
N ALA A 216 -3.36 17.74 -2.22
CA ALA A 216 -3.96 17.50 -0.92
C ALA A 216 -3.27 16.33 -0.21
N LYS A 217 -3.30 16.34 1.13
CA LYS A 217 -2.73 15.26 1.94
C LYS A 217 -3.39 13.92 1.60
N LEU A 218 -2.56 12.89 1.40
CA LEU A 218 -2.99 11.52 1.13
C LEU A 218 -2.82 10.61 2.36
N GLU A 219 -2.95 11.16 3.57
CA GLU A 219 -2.71 10.47 4.84
C GLU A 219 -3.46 9.12 4.93
N ALA A 220 -4.74 9.11 4.54
CA ALA A 220 -5.58 7.90 4.55
C ALA A 220 -5.06 6.77 3.62
N TYR A 221 -4.28 7.12 2.60
CA TYR A 221 -3.76 6.19 1.58
C TYR A 221 -2.27 5.91 1.76
N ARG A 222 -1.60 6.59 2.70
CA ARG A 222 -0.15 6.49 2.92
C ARG A 222 0.30 5.05 3.16
N SER A 223 -0.42 4.31 3.99
CA SER A 223 -0.12 2.89 4.28
C SER A 223 -0.17 2.03 3.01
N ASN A 224 -1.15 2.29 2.13
CA ASN A 224 -1.27 1.57 0.86
C ASN A 224 -0.14 1.96 -0.10
N ILE A 225 0.15 3.25 -0.27
CA ILE A 225 1.27 3.73 -1.11
C ILE A 225 2.60 3.08 -0.67
N VAL A 226 2.86 3.03 0.64
CA VAL A 226 4.03 2.34 1.21
C VAL A 226 4.03 0.85 0.84
N ALA A 227 2.88 0.18 0.95
CA ALA A 227 2.75 -1.24 0.64
C ALA A 227 2.96 -1.53 -0.86
N LEU A 228 2.47 -0.67 -1.75
CA LEU A 228 2.64 -0.78 -3.21
C LEU A 228 4.13 -0.75 -3.60
N TRP A 229 4.87 0.28 -3.18
CA TRP A 229 6.30 0.41 -3.51
C TRP A 229 7.16 -0.66 -2.84
N ARG A 230 6.84 -1.02 -1.60
CA ARG A 230 7.49 -2.15 -0.91
C ARG A 230 7.23 -3.46 -1.66
N GLY A 231 6.01 -3.68 -2.13
CA GLY A 231 5.62 -4.84 -2.93
C GLY A 231 6.42 -4.94 -4.23
N ILE A 232 6.48 -3.85 -5.00
CA ILE A 232 7.23 -3.78 -6.26
C ILE A 232 8.72 -4.08 -6.03
N ALA A 233 9.34 -3.46 -5.03
CA ALA A 233 10.75 -3.67 -4.72
C ALA A 233 11.04 -5.10 -4.23
N LYS A 234 10.20 -5.67 -3.36
CA LYS A 234 10.32 -7.05 -2.88
C LYS A 234 10.12 -8.08 -4.00
N ALA A 235 9.14 -7.87 -4.87
CA ALA A 235 8.92 -8.72 -6.04
C ALA A 235 10.09 -8.67 -7.03
N GLY A 236 10.82 -7.55 -7.07
CA GLY A 236 12.10 -7.40 -7.75
C GLY A 236 13.29 -8.12 -7.08
N GLY A 237 13.13 -8.67 -5.88
CA GLY A 237 14.15 -9.39 -5.13
C GLY A 237 15.03 -8.53 -4.21
N ALA A 238 14.62 -7.30 -3.91
CA ALA A 238 15.32 -6.44 -2.96
C ALA A 238 15.06 -6.82 -1.50
N CYS A 239 16.03 -6.53 -0.63
CA CYS A 239 15.73 -6.23 0.77
C CYS A 239 15.20 -4.79 0.83
N VAL A 240 14.10 -4.55 1.55
CA VAL A 240 13.43 -3.24 1.56
C VAL A 240 13.21 -2.75 2.98
N ASP A 241 13.70 -1.55 3.26
CA ASP A 241 13.31 -0.72 4.40
C ASP A 241 12.53 0.51 3.94
N VAL A 242 11.76 1.07 4.87
CA VAL A 242 11.04 2.33 4.67
C VAL A 242 11.33 3.20 5.88
N ASP A 243 11.85 4.40 5.62
CA ASP A 243 11.99 5.43 6.62
C ASP A 243 10.60 5.93 7.04
N SER A 244 10.35 5.93 8.35
CA SER A 244 9.03 6.29 8.90
C SER A 244 8.88 7.79 9.18
N GLN A 245 9.94 8.59 9.02
CA GLN A 245 9.86 10.02 9.29
C GLN A 245 9.06 10.72 8.20
N ALA A 246 8.01 11.42 8.60
CA ALA A 246 7.21 12.23 7.68
C ALA A 246 8.00 13.47 7.26
N THR A 247 7.97 13.78 5.96
CA THR A 247 8.50 15.02 5.42
C THR A 247 7.36 16.02 5.23
N THR A 248 7.42 17.16 5.93
CA THR A 248 6.35 18.18 5.92
C THR A 248 6.76 19.50 5.27
N LEU A 249 7.88 19.51 4.55
CA LEU A 249 8.34 20.70 3.83
C LEU A 249 7.39 21.09 2.69
N ASP A 250 7.44 22.37 2.33
CA ASP A 250 6.81 22.86 1.11
C ASP A 250 7.43 22.20 -0.14
N ALA A 251 6.64 22.18 -1.21
CA ALA A 251 7.12 21.75 -2.51
C ALA A 251 8.21 22.68 -3.03
N ARG A 252 9.09 22.14 -3.88
CA ARG A 252 10.13 22.95 -4.52
C ARG A 252 9.50 24.00 -5.44
N ALA A 253 9.88 25.26 -5.28
CA ALA A 253 9.45 26.34 -6.17
C ALA A 253 10.19 26.31 -7.51
N GLY A 254 9.58 26.87 -8.56
CA GLY A 254 10.22 27.07 -9.87
C GLY A 254 10.47 25.79 -10.68
N VAL A 255 9.76 24.69 -10.37
CA VAL A 255 9.78 23.44 -11.11
C VAL A 255 8.48 23.25 -11.90
N PRO A 256 8.46 22.43 -12.96
CA PRO A 256 7.24 22.14 -13.71
C PRO A 256 6.12 21.57 -12.83
N SER A 257 4.88 21.82 -13.25
CA SER A 257 3.68 21.32 -12.58
C SER A 257 3.57 19.80 -12.68
N VAL A 258 3.00 19.20 -11.64
CA VAL A 258 2.58 17.80 -11.61
C VAL A 258 1.07 17.80 -11.46
N SER A 259 0.38 16.89 -12.14
CA SER A 259 -1.06 16.74 -11.97
C SER A 259 -1.40 16.33 -10.54
N VAL A 260 -2.52 16.82 -10.00
CA VAL A 260 -3.01 16.38 -8.68
C VAL A 260 -3.67 15.02 -8.80
N VAL A 261 -3.41 14.15 -7.84
CA VAL A 261 -4.11 12.90 -7.61
C VAL A 261 -5.22 13.15 -6.62
N ASN A 262 -6.46 13.05 -7.09
CA ASN A 262 -7.61 13.21 -6.22
C ASN A 262 -7.86 11.90 -5.48
N PRO A 263 -7.85 11.90 -4.14
CA PRO A 263 -8.29 10.73 -3.41
C PRO A 263 -9.76 10.45 -3.79
N PRO A 264 -10.16 9.17 -3.88
CA PRO A 264 -11.58 8.87 -3.96
C PRO A 264 -12.28 9.52 -2.76
N PRO A 265 -13.55 9.91 -2.90
CA PRO A 265 -14.34 10.41 -1.78
C PRO A 265 -14.17 9.43 -0.64
N LEU A 266 -13.69 9.92 0.50
CA LEU A 266 -13.69 9.09 1.70
C LEU A 266 -15.13 8.62 1.88
N PRO A 267 -15.36 7.33 2.20
CA PRO A 267 -16.69 6.91 2.61
C PRO A 267 -17.15 7.90 3.66
N PRO A 268 -18.41 8.39 3.58
CA PRO A 268 -18.90 9.34 4.56
C PRO A 268 -18.55 8.82 5.95
N PRO A 269 -18.10 9.68 6.89
CA PRO A 269 -17.99 9.28 8.28
C PRO A 269 -19.29 8.56 8.63
N PRO A 270 -19.32 7.50 9.45
CA PRO A 270 -20.53 6.75 9.75
C PRO A 270 -21.61 7.69 10.29
N THR A 271 -22.33 8.33 9.39
CA THR A 271 -23.59 9.01 9.57
C THR A 271 -24.54 7.86 9.76
N GLN A 272 -25.26 7.90 10.87
CA GLN A 272 -26.26 6.94 11.32
C GLN A 272 -26.66 5.89 10.26
N PRO A 273 -26.63 4.60 10.61
CA PRO A 273 -26.85 3.50 9.69
C PRO A 273 -28.09 3.75 8.84
N PRO A 274 -28.04 3.44 7.53
CA PRO A 274 -29.11 3.76 6.61
C PRO A 274 -30.42 3.22 7.16
N THR A 275 -31.38 4.12 7.34
CA THR A 275 -32.77 3.76 7.61
C THR A 275 -33.27 2.97 6.40
N CYS A 276 -33.38 1.66 6.55
CA CYS A 276 -34.02 0.71 5.63
C CYS A 276 -33.71 0.97 4.14
N SER A 277 -32.61 0.39 3.62
CA SER A 277 -32.18 0.56 2.23
C SER A 277 -31.81 -0.77 1.56
N THR A 278 -31.91 -0.82 0.24
CA THR A 278 -31.38 -1.93 -0.56
C THR A 278 -29.92 -1.69 -0.90
N VAL A 279 -29.07 -2.70 -0.70
CA VAL A 279 -27.63 -2.70 -0.99
C VAL A 279 -27.32 -3.90 -1.88
N ASP A 280 -26.71 -3.66 -3.02
CA ASP A 280 -26.10 -4.73 -3.82
C ASP A 280 -24.74 -5.09 -3.22
N LEU A 281 -24.59 -6.33 -2.74
CA LEU A 281 -23.32 -6.75 -2.13
C LEU A 281 -22.22 -6.98 -3.18
N ALA A 282 -22.56 -7.18 -4.46
CA ALA A 282 -21.57 -7.33 -5.52
C ALA A 282 -20.99 -5.99 -6.00
N ASP A 283 -21.73 -4.88 -5.91
CA ASP A 283 -21.22 -3.53 -6.23
C ASP A 283 -20.05 -3.12 -5.32
N SER A 284 -19.98 -3.69 -4.11
CA SER A 284 -18.82 -3.55 -3.21
C SER A 284 -17.54 -4.24 -3.73
N ASN A 285 -17.64 -4.98 -4.84
CA ASN A 285 -16.62 -5.79 -5.51
C ASN A 285 -15.97 -6.89 -4.65
N ASN A 286 -16.43 -7.04 -3.40
CA ASN A 286 -15.80 -7.85 -2.37
C ASN A 286 -16.63 -9.09 -1.97
N VAL A 287 -17.96 -9.05 -2.15
CA VAL A 287 -18.88 -10.17 -1.82
C VAL A 287 -19.37 -10.87 -3.11
N GLY A 288 -18.42 -11.23 -3.99
CA GLY A 288 -18.68 -12.03 -5.19
C GLY A 288 -18.39 -13.51 -4.98
N PHE A 289 -18.86 -14.38 -5.88
CA PHE A 289 -18.70 -15.84 -5.79
C PHE A 289 -17.91 -16.43 -6.96
N LEU A 290 -17.23 -17.55 -6.70
CA LEU A 290 -16.61 -18.36 -7.76
C LEU A 290 -17.68 -18.92 -8.72
N PRO A 291 -17.32 -19.16 -10.00
CA PRO A 291 -18.24 -19.79 -10.96
C PRO A 291 -18.77 -21.12 -10.42
N ASP A 292 -20.08 -21.33 -10.57
CA ASP A 292 -20.81 -22.55 -10.18
C ASP A 292 -20.65 -22.97 -8.70
N GLN A 293 -20.28 -22.04 -7.82
CA GLN A 293 -20.04 -22.30 -6.40
C GLN A 293 -20.65 -21.21 -5.51
N ASP A 294 -20.83 -21.55 -4.22
CA ASP A 294 -21.22 -20.67 -3.12
C ASP A 294 -20.02 -20.18 -2.29
N VAL A 295 -18.80 -20.34 -2.84
CA VAL A 295 -17.55 -19.89 -2.24
C VAL A 295 -17.24 -18.45 -2.65
N PHE A 296 -16.94 -17.59 -1.67
CA PHE A 296 -16.53 -16.20 -1.91
C PHE A 296 -15.26 -16.12 -2.75
N ARG A 297 -15.27 -15.31 -3.81
CA ARG A 297 -14.13 -15.01 -4.67
C ARG A 297 -13.00 -14.31 -3.89
N ASN A 298 -13.34 -13.42 -2.98
CA ASN A 298 -12.40 -12.74 -2.08
C ASN A 298 -12.87 -12.89 -0.62
N PRO A 299 -12.50 -13.96 0.11
CA PRO A 299 -12.98 -14.18 1.47
C PRO A 299 -12.62 -13.06 2.46
N ARG A 300 -11.44 -12.42 2.30
CA ARG A 300 -11.00 -11.32 3.18
C ARG A 300 -11.80 -10.05 2.90
N GLY A 301 -11.95 -9.68 1.63
CA GLY A 301 -12.77 -8.55 1.20
C GLY A 301 -14.23 -8.75 1.61
N ALA A 302 -14.81 -9.92 1.31
CA ALA A 302 -16.16 -10.27 1.72
C ALA A 302 -16.34 -10.12 3.23
N ARG A 303 -15.39 -10.60 4.03
CA ARG A 303 -15.44 -10.45 5.49
C ARG A 303 -15.41 -9.00 5.95
N ALA A 304 -14.64 -8.13 5.29
CA ALA A 304 -14.61 -6.70 5.63
C ALA A 304 -15.96 -6.04 5.36
N THR A 305 -16.52 -6.22 4.16
CA THR A 305 -17.84 -5.69 3.78
C THR A 305 -18.96 -6.24 4.68
N LEU A 306 -18.98 -7.56 4.92
CA LEU A 306 -20.00 -8.17 5.76
C LEU A 306 -19.90 -7.75 7.23
N LYS A 307 -18.70 -7.39 7.71
CA LYS A 307 -18.54 -6.86 9.07
C LYS A 307 -19.22 -5.49 9.23
N GLU A 308 -19.17 -4.65 8.21
CA GLU A 308 -19.86 -3.36 8.21
C GLU A 308 -21.38 -3.56 8.20
N LEU A 309 -21.88 -4.48 7.36
CA LEU A 309 -23.30 -4.85 7.33
C LEU A 309 -23.78 -5.46 8.66
N ALA A 310 -22.97 -6.33 9.27
CA ALA A 310 -23.26 -6.92 10.58
C ALA A 310 -23.34 -5.84 11.67
N ALA A 311 -22.42 -4.88 11.67
CA ALA A 311 -22.44 -3.77 12.61
C ALA A 311 -23.70 -2.89 12.45
N ALA A 312 -24.14 -2.66 11.21
CA ALA A 312 -25.39 -1.95 10.93
C ALA A 312 -26.60 -2.68 11.54
N LEU A 313 -26.73 -3.98 11.28
CA LEU A 313 -27.82 -4.80 11.83
C LEU A 313 -27.78 -4.82 13.38
N LEU A 314 -26.61 -4.96 13.98
CA LEU A 314 -26.49 -5.01 15.44
C LEU A 314 -26.78 -3.66 16.12
N SER A 315 -26.74 -2.55 15.40
CA SER A 315 -26.98 -1.21 15.96
C SER A 315 -28.45 -0.86 16.20
N ASP A 316 -29.39 -1.47 15.46
CA ASP A 316 -30.84 -1.31 15.66
C ASP A 316 -31.53 -2.68 15.66
N PRO A 317 -32.05 -3.17 16.80
CA PRO A 317 -32.72 -4.46 16.91
C PRO A 317 -33.93 -4.66 16.00
N ARG A 318 -34.56 -3.58 15.49
CA ARG A 318 -35.74 -3.64 14.62
C ARG A 318 -35.40 -3.90 13.14
N GLN A 319 -34.12 -3.85 12.78
CA GLN A 319 -33.70 -4.11 11.42
C GLN A 319 -33.67 -5.62 11.15
N HIS A 320 -34.22 -6.03 10.01
CA HIS A 320 -34.09 -7.37 9.48
C HIS A 320 -33.40 -7.29 8.12
N LEU A 321 -32.77 -8.38 7.72
CA LEU A 321 -32.07 -8.50 6.45
C LEU A 321 -32.80 -9.51 5.57
N ARG A 322 -33.12 -9.12 4.34
CA ARG A 322 -33.53 -10.06 3.29
C ARG A 322 -32.38 -10.21 2.31
N LEU A 323 -31.89 -11.43 2.18
CA LEU A 323 -30.86 -11.82 1.23
C LEU A 323 -31.53 -12.52 0.05
N THR A 324 -31.32 -11.98 -1.14
CA THR A 324 -31.80 -12.56 -2.39
C THR A 324 -30.60 -12.94 -3.23
N GLY A 325 -30.29 -14.22 -3.28
CA GLY A 325 -29.24 -14.74 -4.15
C GLY A 325 -29.71 -14.83 -5.59
N THR A 326 -28.81 -14.49 -6.51
CA THR A 326 -29.04 -14.54 -7.95
C THR A 326 -28.00 -15.43 -8.65
N SER A 327 -28.28 -15.78 -9.90
CA SER A 327 -27.34 -16.54 -10.73
C SER A 327 -27.34 -16.06 -12.17
N ALA A 328 -26.24 -16.36 -12.87
CA ALA A 328 -26.21 -16.34 -14.33
C ALA A 328 -27.19 -17.38 -14.92
N ASN A 329 -27.49 -17.25 -16.21
CA ASN A 329 -28.34 -18.17 -16.96
C ASN A 329 -27.59 -19.45 -17.40
N PHE A 330 -27.09 -20.22 -16.43
CA PHE A 330 -26.36 -21.46 -16.70
C PHE A 330 -27.02 -22.68 -16.04
N GLY A 331 -27.16 -23.77 -16.79
CA GLY A 331 -27.72 -25.02 -16.27
C GLY A 331 -29.25 -25.01 -16.15
N THR A 332 -29.78 -25.89 -15.30
CA THR A 332 -31.24 -26.04 -15.12
C THR A 332 -31.80 -24.91 -14.24
N GLU A 333 -33.08 -24.57 -14.42
CA GLU A 333 -33.76 -23.59 -13.54
C GLU A 333 -33.73 -23.99 -12.06
N ALA A 334 -34.04 -25.26 -11.75
CA ALA A 334 -33.95 -25.76 -10.39
C ALA A 334 -32.53 -25.64 -9.81
N GLY A 335 -31.50 -25.94 -10.60
CA GLY A 335 -30.10 -25.78 -10.19
C GLY A 335 -29.71 -24.33 -9.94
N ARG A 336 -30.17 -23.40 -10.79
CA ARG A 336 -29.95 -21.95 -10.63
C ARG A 336 -30.59 -21.40 -9.36
N ILE A 337 -31.84 -21.77 -9.08
CA ILE A 337 -32.54 -21.41 -7.85
C ILE A 337 -31.78 -21.96 -6.63
N GLN A 338 -31.38 -23.23 -6.66
CA GLN A 338 -30.65 -23.86 -5.56
C GLN A 338 -29.28 -23.22 -5.31
N LEU A 339 -28.49 -22.98 -6.36
CA LEU A 339 -27.16 -22.37 -6.24
C LEU A 339 -27.25 -20.92 -5.74
N SER A 340 -28.21 -20.16 -6.26
CA SER A 340 -28.45 -18.79 -5.81
C SER A 340 -28.88 -18.74 -4.33
N TYR A 341 -29.72 -19.68 -3.88
CA TYR A 341 -30.07 -19.83 -2.47
C TYR A 341 -28.84 -20.17 -1.60
N ALA A 342 -27.99 -21.09 -2.05
CA ALA A 342 -26.77 -21.46 -1.33
C ALA A 342 -25.83 -20.26 -1.12
N ARG A 343 -25.70 -19.38 -2.12
CA ARG A 343 -24.94 -18.12 -2.00
C ARG A 343 -25.54 -17.17 -0.95
N ALA A 344 -26.85 -17.00 -0.93
CA ALA A 344 -27.53 -16.22 0.11
C ALA A 344 -27.27 -16.82 1.50
N LYS A 345 -27.31 -18.15 1.63
CA LYS A 345 -26.97 -18.86 2.88
C LYS A 345 -25.50 -18.68 3.29
N ALA A 346 -24.56 -18.63 2.35
CA ALA A 346 -23.15 -18.37 2.65
C ALA A 346 -22.96 -16.98 3.27
N VAL A 347 -23.65 -15.96 2.75
CA VAL A 347 -23.68 -14.60 3.33
C VAL A 347 -24.34 -14.61 4.71
N GLU A 348 -25.51 -15.24 4.85
CA GLU A 348 -26.20 -15.37 6.14
C GLU A 348 -25.30 -16.00 7.21
N ASN A 349 -24.65 -17.12 6.90
CA ASN A 349 -23.78 -17.81 7.84
C ASN A 349 -22.61 -16.91 8.28
N ALA A 350 -21.99 -16.20 7.34
CA ALA A 350 -20.91 -15.27 7.65
C ALA A 350 -21.37 -14.12 8.57
N LEU A 351 -22.60 -13.61 8.39
CA LEU A 351 -23.17 -12.58 9.27
C LEU A 351 -23.53 -13.12 10.65
N VAL A 352 -24.05 -14.35 10.73
CA VAL A 352 -24.33 -15.03 12.00
C VAL A 352 -23.04 -15.28 12.79
N ASP A 353 -21.96 -15.68 12.11
CA ASP A 353 -20.63 -15.84 12.73
C ASP A 353 -20.07 -14.50 13.26
N MET A 354 -20.56 -13.36 12.76
CA MET A 354 -20.24 -12.02 13.24
C MET A 354 -21.20 -11.52 14.34
N GLY A 355 -22.12 -12.36 14.79
CA GLY A 355 -23.01 -12.11 15.93
C GLY A 355 -24.41 -11.63 15.57
N VAL A 356 -24.77 -11.51 14.29
CA VAL A 356 -26.15 -11.16 13.89
C VAL A 356 -27.09 -12.33 14.22
N PRO A 357 -28.18 -12.10 14.97
CA PRO A 357 -29.15 -13.17 15.26
C PRO A 357 -29.77 -13.72 13.97
N ARG A 358 -29.81 -15.06 13.83
CA ARG A 358 -30.25 -15.73 12.60
C ARG A 358 -31.70 -15.40 12.24
N GLU A 359 -32.55 -15.26 13.25
CA GLU A 359 -33.96 -14.88 13.12
C GLU A 359 -34.18 -13.49 12.49
N ARG A 360 -33.14 -12.66 12.44
CA ARG A 360 -33.17 -11.34 11.80
C ARG A 360 -32.75 -11.39 10.32
N ILE A 361 -32.41 -12.56 9.80
CA ILE A 361 -31.97 -12.74 8.41
C ILE A 361 -32.89 -13.75 7.71
N SER A 362 -33.39 -13.39 6.55
CA SER A 362 -34.10 -14.30 5.64
C SER A 362 -33.32 -14.43 4.35
N SER A 363 -33.25 -15.65 3.81
CA SER A 363 -32.48 -15.97 2.61
C SER A 363 -33.38 -16.61 1.56
N THR A 364 -33.31 -16.14 0.33
CA THR A 364 -34.03 -16.68 -0.82
C THR A 364 -33.11 -16.78 -2.03
N GLY A 365 -33.39 -17.73 -2.93
CA GLY A 365 -32.69 -17.86 -4.21
C GLY A 365 -33.71 -17.74 -5.34
N VAL A 366 -33.41 -16.89 -6.33
CA VAL A 366 -34.32 -16.63 -7.45
C VAL A 366 -33.75 -17.03 -8.81
N GLY A 367 -32.50 -17.51 -8.84
CA GLY A 367 -31.79 -17.82 -10.08
C GLY A 367 -31.67 -16.56 -10.95
N THR A 368 -32.26 -16.59 -12.15
CA THR A 368 -32.29 -15.48 -13.12
C THR A 368 -33.51 -14.56 -12.97
N HIS A 369 -34.44 -14.86 -12.06
CA HIS A 369 -35.71 -14.14 -11.95
C HIS A 369 -35.62 -12.95 -11.00
N PHE A 370 -34.93 -11.89 -11.44
CA PHE A 370 -34.81 -10.64 -10.68
C PHE A 370 -34.79 -9.41 -11.62
N PRO A 371 -35.17 -8.21 -11.14
CA PRO A 371 -35.37 -7.04 -11.99
C PRO A 371 -34.12 -6.58 -12.76
N ASP A 372 -32.94 -6.72 -12.15
CA ASP A 372 -31.67 -6.22 -12.71
C ASP A 372 -30.85 -7.31 -13.43
N PHE A 373 -31.50 -8.39 -13.89
CA PHE A 373 -30.83 -9.43 -14.64
C PHE A 373 -30.27 -8.87 -15.96
N GLN A 374 -28.96 -9.03 -16.18
CA GLN A 374 -28.33 -8.68 -17.44
C GLN A 374 -28.33 -9.88 -18.38
N GLU A 375 -28.73 -9.69 -19.64
CA GLU A 375 -28.63 -10.78 -20.61
C GLU A 375 -27.17 -11.22 -20.74
N ASP A 376 -26.89 -12.46 -20.35
CA ASP A 376 -25.54 -13.00 -20.24
C ASP A 376 -25.21 -14.02 -21.33
N HIS A 377 -26.04 -14.08 -22.37
CA HIS A 377 -25.79 -14.81 -23.61
C HIS A 377 -25.69 -13.85 -24.79
N GLY A 378 -24.69 -14.09 -25.65
CA GLY A 378 -24.54 -13.37 -26.90
C GLY A 378 -25.50 -13.86 -27.99
N PRO A 379 -25.52 -13.19 -29.16
CA PRO A 379 -26.45 -13.50 -30.25
C PRO A 379 -26.37 -14.95 -30.77
N ASN A 380 -25.25 -15.65 -30.55
CA ASN A 380 -25.05 -17.03 -30.98
C ASN A 380 -25.13 -18.04 -29.81
N GLY A 381 -25.61 -17.62 -28.63
CA GLY A 381 -25.78 -18.47 -27.46
C GLY A 381 -24.49 -18.68 -26.64
N GLU A 382 -23.42 -17.94 -26.92
CA GLU A 382 -22.19 -17.95 -26.12
C GLU A 382 -22.35 -17.16 -24.82
N MET A 383 -21.74 -17.65 -23.73
CA MET A 383 -21.82 -16.96 -22.44
C MET A 383 -20.91 -15.72 -22.38
N LEU A 384 -21.50 -14.58 -22.03
CA LEU A 384 -20.83 -13.31 -21.82
C LEU A 384 -20.32 -13.24 -20.38
N SER A 385 -19.04 -13.52 -20.18
CA SER A 385 -18.46 -13.70 -18.83
C SER A 385 -18.66 -12.48 -17.90
N ALA A 386 -18.56 -11.25 -18.42
CA ALA A 386 -18.74 -10.04 -17.63
C ALA A 386 -20.20 -9.85 -17.15
N ALA A 387 -21.18 -10.05 -18.03
CA ALA A 387 -22.61 -10.00 -17.66
C ALA A 387 -22.97 -11.16 -16.71
N ALA A 388 -22.44 -12.35 -16.98
CA ALA A 388 -22.62 -13.51 -16.12
C ALA A 388 -22.02 -13.26 -14.71
N GLU A 389 -20.92 -12.50 -14.59
CA GLU A 389 -20.39 -12.09 -13.28
C GLU A 389 -21.33 -11.16 -12.53
N GLN A 390 -21.91 -10.17 -13.23
CA GLN A 390 -22.88 -9.25 -12.64
C GLN A 390 -24.17 -9.94 -12.14
N ASN A 391 -24.55 -11.04 -12.78
CA ASN A 391 -25.68 -11.86 -12.35
C ASN A 391 -25.35 -12.82 -11.19
N ARG A 392 -24.07 -13.02 -10.83
CA ARG A 392 -23.65 -13.93 -9.75
C ARG A 392 -23.48 -13.16 -8.43
N LYS A 393 -24.58 -12.65 -7.90
CA LYS A 393 -24.58 -11.77 -6.73
C LYS A 393 -25.58 -12.17 -5.65
N VAL A 394 -25.50 -11.48 -4.53
CA VAL A 394 -26.51 -11.50 -3.46
C VAL A 394 -26.93 -10.06 -3.23
N ILE A 395 -28.22 -9.80 -3.36
CA ILE A 395 -28.84 -8.51 -3.06
C ILE A 395 -29.24 -8.54 -1.59
N ALA A 396 -28.88 -7.50 -0.85
CA ALA A 396 -29.18 -7.35 0.57
C ALA A 396 -30.16 -6.21 0.78
N GLU A 397 -31.35 -6.51 1.28
CA GLU A 397 -32.34 -5.49 1.63
C GLU A 397 -32.45 -5.37 3.14
N LEU A 398 -32.11 -4.20 3.68
CA LEU A 398 -32.40 -3.86 5.06
C LEU A 398 -33.87 -3.44 5.15
N VAL A 399 -34.67 -4.26 5.81
CA VAL A 399 -36.08 -3.97 6.09
C VAL A 399 -36.23 -3.62 7.56
N CYS A 400 -37.09 -2.66 7.85
CA CYS A 400 -37.45 -2.32 9.22
C CYS A 400 -38.84 -2.90 9.47
N GLU A 401 -38.93 -3.90 10.34
CA GLU A 401 -40.23 -4.33 10.84
C GLU A 401 -40.67 -3.35 11.94
N PRO A 402 -41.94 -2.88 11.92
CA PRO A 402 -42.44 -1.88 12.87
C PRO A 402 -42.45 -2.33 14.34
#